data_AF-A0A4Y2U4X7-F1
#
_entry.id   AF-A0A4Y2U4X7-F1
#
_cell.length_a   1.000
_cell.length_b   1.000
_cell.length_c   1.000
_cell.angle_alpha   90.00
_cell.angle_beta   90.00
_cell.angle_gamma   90.00
#
_symmetry.space_group_name_H-M   'P 1'
#
loop_
_entity.id
_entity.type
_entity.pdbx_description
1 polymer ?
#
loop_
_entity_poly.entity_id
_entity_poly.type
_entity_poly.pdbx_seq_one_letter_code
_entity_poly.pdbx_strand_id
1 'polypeptide(L)'
;MGCPQGSVISPFLWNIYINPILNLNSEKFLIQAFADDLALVSLAEQDVYTDGSRIGDDCGFSVCILKNEHYFKIFKFKLSKNNTVFQAELAAINFAVRWAQENGFKLNIYTDSQSSIEALRRIRPRSAFVIEANKNFYLAGNTVGLTWVKAHVGDPGNELADHHAKLAATDGENMNVQTPLSCVKFKITNNFMKDWQYNWENYDSDSGKRARSFVPCVNKKLLVHNKCIIYFLTGHGLLPCYLHRFKKLNSPLCPGGRPGEADHYVFQCPLTKEHHLKEPALNNRVEWFKNLLKNRECILRLENIFRFSGSMCNRLNQY
;
A
#
# COMPACT_ATOMS: atom_id res chain seq x y z
N MET A 1 15.18 18.70 24.36
CA MET A 1 16.67 18.72 24.23
C MET A 1 17.17 18.77 25.66
N GLY A 2 18.05 17.87 26.07
CA GLY A 2 18.29 17.65 27.51
C GLY A 2 19.75 17.50 27.91
N CYS A 3 20.04 17.78 29.18
CA CYS A 3 21.36 17.59 29.78
C CYS A 3 21.42 16.24 30.51
N PRO A 4 22.50 15.45 30.39
CA PRO A 4 22.59 14.16 31.06
C PRO A 4 22.50 14.31 32.59
N GLN A 5 21.54 13.66 33.26
CA GLN A 5 21.46 13.67 34.72
C GLN A 5 22.68 12.97 35.35
N GLY A 6 23.23 13.57 36.41
CA GLY A 6 24.29 12.97 37.24
C GLY A 6 25.73 13.14 36.72
N SER A 7 25.95 13.84 35.61
CA SER A 7 27.30 14.08 35.08
C SER A 7 27.93 15.35 35.65
N VAL A 8 29.24 15.30 35.94
CA VAL A 8 30.03 16.44 36.46
C VAL A 8 30.09 17.60 35.46
N ILE A 9 29.93 17.31 34.16
CA ILE A 9 29.92 18.33 33.11
C ILE A 9 28.53 18.96 32.85
N SER A 10 27.47 18.46 33.50
CA SER A 10 26.10 18.93 33.23
C SER A 10 25.86 20.41 33.52
N PRO A 11 26.39 21.02 34.60
CA PRO A 11 26.26 22.47 34.82
C PRO A 11 26.93 23.32 33.72
N PHE A 12 28.04 22.82 33.14
CA PHE A 12 28.73 23.52 32.06
C PHE A 12 27.95 23.42 30.75
N LEU A 13 27.45 22.23 30.41
CA LEU A 13 26.58 22.02 29.25
C LEU A 13 25.28 22.83 29.37
N TRP A 14 24.71 22.93 30.58
CA TRP A 14 23.54 23.76 30.84
C TRP A 14 23.79 25.23 30.49
N ASN A 15 24.92 25.78 30.94
CA ASN A 15 25.25 27.17 30.68
C ASN A 15 25.52 27.46 29.19
N ILE A 16 26.03 26.48 28.43
CA ILE A 16 26.30 26.64 26.99
C ILE A 16 25.04 26.43 26.15
N TYR A 17 24.23 25.42 26.46
CA TYR A 17 23.11 25.01 25.61
C TYR A 17 21.76 25.53 26.08
N ILE A 18 21.50 25.51 27.39
CA ILE A 18 20.16 25.81 27.94
C ILE A 18 19.98 27.30 28.23
N ASN A 19 20.96 27.98 28.85
CA ASN A 19 20.85 29.40 29.17
C ASN A 19 20.61 30.31 27.95
N PRO A 20 21.29 30.14 26.79
CA PRO A 20 21.00 30.96 25.62
C PRO A 20 19.60 30.73 25.07
N ILE A 21 19.06 29.52 25.21
CA ILE A 21 17.71 29.19 24.77
C ILE A 21 16.66 29.81 25.72
N LEU A 22 16.90 29.80 27.04
CA LEU A 22 16.03 30.48 28.01
C LEU A 22 15.97 32.00 27.79
N ASN A 23 17.03 32.61 27.27
CA ASN A 23 17.04 34.03 26.89
C ASN A 23 16.17 34.34 25.65
N LEU A 24 15.65 33.33 24.96
CA LEU A 24 14.68 33.51 23.88
C LEU A 24 13.24 33.70 24.39
N ASN A 25 13.04 33.68 25.72
CA ASN A 25 11.75 33.98 26.34
C ASN A 25 11.22 35.34 25.92
N SER A 26 9.94 35.38 25.58
CA SER A 26 9.22 36.59 25.20
C SER A 26 7.76 36.48 25.66
N GLU A 27 7.00 37.57 25.51
CA GLU A 27 5.55 37.54 25.72
C GLU A 27 4.80 36.51 24.83
N LYS A 28 5.46 35.96 23.80
CA LYS A 28 4.88 35.01 22.84
C LYS A 28 5.33 33.56 23.04
N PHE A 29 6.49 33.37 23.68
CA PHE A 29 7.11 32.07 23.88
C PHE A 29 7.71 32.02 25.27
N LEU A 30 7.18 31.14 26.11
CA LEU A 30 7.74 30.81 27.41
C LEU A 30 8.46 29.48 27.30
N ILE A 31 9.78 29.54 27.34
CA ILE A 31 10.66 28.40 27.48
C ILE A 31 10.91 28.22 28.97
N GLN A 32 10.49 27.07 29.48
CA GLN A 32 10.72 26.65 30.85
C GLN A 32 11.66 25.44 30.82
N ALA A 33 12.76 25.55 31.55
CA ALA A 33 13.67 24.43 31.74
C ALA A 33 13.29 23.62 32.99
N PHE A 34 13.39 22.31 32.87
CA PHE A 34 13.36 21.33 33.95
C PHE A 34 14.75 20.71 34.07
N ALA A 35 15.02 19.99 35.17
CA ALA A 35 16.37 19.54 35.56
C ALA A 35 17.22 18.98 34.40
N ASP A 36 16.61 18.25 33.47
CA ASP A 36 17.23 17.67 32.30
C ASP A 36 16.49 17.91 30.99
N ASP A 37 15.41 18.69 30.98
CA ASP A 37 14.57 18.90 29.80
C ASP A 37 14.16 20.36 29.62
N LEU A 38 13.64 20.67 28.44
CA LEU A 38 13.19 22.02 28.08
C LEU A 38 11.79 21.93 27.47
N ALA A 39 10.84 22.64 28.06
CA ALA A 39 9.50 22.80 27.54
C ALA A 39 9.39 24.17 26.85
N LEU A 40 9.00 24.17 25.57
CA LEU A 40 8.62 25.38 24.86
C LEU A 40 7.09 25.50 24.93
N VAL A 41 6.62 26.51 25.66
CA VAL A 41 5.21 26.89 25.75
C VAL A 41 5.00 28.09 24.84
N SER A 42 4.25 27.92 23.76
CA SER A 42 3.86 29.03 22.88
C SER A 42 2.47 29.49 23.29
N LEU A 43 2.28 30.80 23.46
CA LEU A 43 0.95 31.38 23.64
C LEU A 43 0.26 31.45 22.28
N ALA A 44 -0.57 30.45 21.98
CA ALA A 44 -1.52 30.52 20.89
C ALA A 44 -2.74 31.33 21.34
N GLU A 45 -3.36 32.07 20.43
CA GLU A 45 -4.60 32.78 20.75
C GLU A 45 -5.79 31.81 20.83
N GLN A 46 -5.68 30.67 20.13
CA GLN A 46 -6.71 29.64 20.04
C GLN A 46 -6.07 28.26 19.86
N ASP A 47 -6.66 27.29 20.53
CA ASP A 47 -6.32 25.87 20.39
C ASP A 47 -7.29 25.22 19.41
N VAL A 48 -6.76 24.42 18.49
CA VAL A 48 -7.55 23.79 17.43
C VAL A 48 -7.31 22.30 17.42
N TYR A 49 -8.35 21.51 17.59
CA TYR A 49 -8.29 20.05 17.51
C TYR A 49 -8.86 19.59 16.17
N THR A 50 -8.18 18.65 15.53
CA THR A 50 -8.55 18.16 14.21
C THR A 50 -8.56 16.65 14.19
N ASP A 51 -9.56 16.07 13.51
CA ASP A 51 -9.65 14.63 13.32
C ASP A 51 -10.31 14.30 11.97
N GLY A 52 -9.95 13.15 11.40
CA GLY A 52 -10.52 12.59 10.19
C GLY A 52 -11.07 11.19 10.43
N SER A 53 -12.35 10.99 10.16
CA SER A 53 -13.01 9.70 10.42
C SER A 53 -13.64 9.09 9.17
N ARG A 54 -13.83 7.78 9.21
CA ARG A 54 -14.52 7.02 8.17
C ARG A 54 -15.54 6.06 8.80
N ILE A 55 -16.77 6.14 8.31
CA ILE A 55 -17.88 5.25 8.68
C ILE A 55 -18.37 4.55 7.41
N GLY A 56 -18.10 3.25 7.30
CA GLY A 56 -18.39 2.49 6.09
C GLY A 56 -17.60 3.04 4.88
N ASP A 57 -18.31 3.50 3.86
CA ASP A 57 -17.71 4.16 2.68
C ASP A 57 -17.69 5.68 2.76
N ASP A 58 -18.30 6.26 3.79
CA ASP A 58 -18.36 7.70 3.95
C ASP A 58 -17.20 8.17 4.84
N CYS A 59 -16.56 9.26 4.43
CA CYS A 59 -15.37 9.83 5.06
C CYS A 59 -15.64 11.30 5.35
N GLY A 60 -15.17 11.81 6.48
CA GLY A 60 -15.35 13.20 6.85
C GLY A 60 -14.29 13.64 7.86
N PHE A 61 -14.20 14.94 8.09
CA PHE A 61 -13.26 15.49 9.05
C PHE A 61 -13.89 16.64 9.82
N SER A 62 -13.33 16.92 10.99
CA SER A 62 -13.73 18.05 11.81
C SER A 62 -12.55 18.95 12.19
N VAL A 63 -12.88 20.20 12.49
CA VAL A 63 -11.96 21.18 13.06
C VAL A 63 -12.68 21.88 14.20
N CYS A 64 -12.25 21.61 15.43
CA CYS A 64 -12.83 22.14 16.66
C CYS A 64 -11.92 23.24 17.23
N ILE A 65 -12.43 24.47 17.29
CA ILE A 65 -11.70 25.64 17.78
C ILE A 65 -12.17 25.95 19.20
N LEU A 66 -11.20 26.00 20.12
CA LEU A 66 -11.39 26.41 21.50
C LEU A 66 -10.67 27.74 21.75
N LYS A 67 -11.31 28.60 22.53
CA LYS A 67 -10.73 29.87 22.99
C LYS A 67 -10.82 29.90 24.51
N ASN A 68 -9.67 29.99 25.19
CA ASN A 68 -9.57 29.91 26.65
C ASN A 68 -10.31 28.68 27.21
N GLU A 69 -10.07 27.51 26.60
CA GLU A 69 -10.73 26.23 26.97
C GLU A 69 -12.26 26.19 26.78
N HIS A 70 -12.87 27.24 26.22
CA HIS A 70 -14.29 27.29 25.90
C HIS A 70 -14.55 27.07 24.40
N TYR A 71 -15.68 26.42 24.10
CA TYR A 71 -16.16 26.19 22.74
C TYR A 71 -16.32 27.50 21.98
N PHE A 72 -15.63 27.62 20.85
CA PHE A 72 -15.80 28.77 19.97
C PHE A 72 -16.52 28.37 18.68
N LYS A 73 -16.00 27.39 17.94
CA LYS A 73 -16.54 27.01 16.63
C LYS A 73 -16.15 25.59 16.24
N ILE A 74 -17.04 24.89 15.55
CA ILE A 74 -16.81 23.55 15.03
C ILE A 74 -17.14 23.53 13.55
N PHE A 75 -16.19 23.06 12.74
CA PHE A 75 -16.40 22.79 11.32
C PHE A 75 -16.50 21.28 11.09
N LYS A 76 -17.40 20.88 10.19
CA LYS A 76 -17.64 19.48 9.82
C LYS A 76 -17.76 19.38 8.32
N PHE A 77 -16.87 18.63 7.70
CA PHE A 77 -16.88 18.46 6.26
C PHE A 77 -16.93 16.98 5.86
N LYS A 78 -17.82 16.68 4.93
CA LYS A 78 -17.95 15.37 4.28
C LYS A 78 -17.07 15.31 3.04
N LEU A 79 -16.29 14.25 2.92
CA LEU A 79 -15.47 13.97 1.75
C LEU A 79 -16.16 12.95 0.82
N SER A 80 -15.62 12.78 -0.38
CA SER A 80 -16.13 11.76 -1.30
C SER A 80 -15.82 10.35 -0.79
N LYS A 81 -16.65 9.38 -1.19
CA LYS A 81 -16.53 7.97 -0.77
C LYS A 81 -15.20 7.29 -1.11
N ASN A 82 -14.42 7.90 -1.99
CA ASN A 82 -13.13 7.38 -2.43
C ASN A 82 -11.95 7.93 -1.64
N ASN A 83 -12.19 8.93 -0.79
CA ASN A 83 -11.16 9.53 0.03
C ASN A 83 -10.81 8.63 1.22
N THR A 84 -9.57 8.72 1.67
CA THR A 84 -9.04 7.92 2.79
C THR A 84 -9.10 8.70 4.08
N VAL A 85 -9.06 8.01 5.23
CA VAL A 85 -8.88 8.63 6.56
C VAL A 85 -7.68 9.58 6.55
N PHE A 86 -6.53 9.16 6.02
CA PHE A 86 -5.35 10.03 5.85
C PHE A 86 -5.64 11.35 5.11
N GLN A 87 -6.56 11.36 4.14
CA GLN A 87 -6.92 12.60 3.44
C GLN A 87 -7.85 13.47 4.28
N ALA A 88 -8.75 12.87 5.05
CA ALA A 88 -9.60 13.58 6.00
C ALA A 88 -8.75 14.27 7.08
N GLU A 89 -7.82 13.53 7.69
CA GLU A 89 -6.88 14.06 8.69
C GLU A 89 -6.09 15.25 8.16
N LEU A 90 -5.44 15.07 7.01
CA LEU A 90 -4.62 16.14 6.43
C LEU A 90 -5.48 17.30 5.88
N ALA A 91 -6.72 17.03 5.44
CA ALA A 91 -7.65 18.08 5.05
C ALA A 91 -8.06 18.94 6.26
N ALA A 92 -8.27 18.32 7.43
CA ALA A 92 -8.58 19.02 8.66
C ALA A 92 -7.45 19.98 9.07
N ILE A 93 -6.20 19.49 9.05
CA ILE A 93 -5.02 20.31 9.32
C ILE A 93 -4.91 21.45 8.29
N ASN A 94 -5.01 21.14 7.00
CA ASN A 94 -4.89 22.14 5.94
C ASN A 94 -6.01 23.20 6.01
N PHE A 95 -7.22 22.80 6.40
CA PHE A 95 -8.33 23.73 6.63
C PHE A 95 -8.03 24.66 7.80
N ALA A 96 -7.58 24.12 8.94
CA ALA A 96 -7.23 24.93 10.12
C ALA A 96 -6.13 25.95 9.81
N VAL A 97 -5.10 25.54 9.05
CA VAL A 97 -4.01 26.43 8.59
C VAL A 97 -4.56 27.58 7.74
N ARG A 98 -5.39 27.27 6.74
CA ARG A 98 -5.97 28.29 5.85
C ARG A 98 -6.89 29.23 6.61
N TRP A 99 -7.70 28.68 7.50
CA TRP A 99 -8.57 29.46 8.36
C TRP A 99 -7.78 30.43 9.26
N ALA A 100 -6.63 30.01 9.79
CA ALA A 100 -5.71 30.88 10.53
C ALA A 100 -5.24 32.06 9.67
N GLN A 101 -4.80 31.77 8.44
CA GLN A 101 -4.26 32.77 7.51
C GLN A 101 -5.32 33.78 7.07
N GLU A 102 -6.54 33.30 6.76
CA GLU A 102 -7.66 34.14 6.31
C GLU A 102 -8.13 35.10 7.41
N ASN A 103 -8.02 34.71 8.68
CA ASN A 103 -8.49 35.51 9.81
C ASN A 103 -7.35 36.22 10.58
N GLY A 104 -6.09 35.98 10.20
CA GLY A 104 -4.93 36.55 10.88
C GLY A 104 -4.67 36.00 12.30
N PHE A 105 -5.19 34.81 12.63
CA PHE A 105 -5.05 34.21 13.96
C PHE A 105 -3.74 33.43 14.12
N LYS A 106 -3.28 33.34 15.36
CA LYS A 106 -2.23 32.41 15.77
C LYS A 106 -2.81 31.18 16.45
N LEU A 107 -2.60 30.01 15.86
CA LEU A 107 -3.21 28.76 16.28
C LEU A 107 -2.17 27.73 16.68
N ASN A 108 -2.50 26.88 17.66
CA ASN A 108 -1.84 25.58 17.82
C ASN A 108 -2.82 24.48 17.40
N ILE A 109 -2.42 23.67 16.41
CA ILE A 109 -3.22 22.55 15.91
C ILE A 109 -2.79 21.28 16.64
N TYR A 110 -3.75 20.60 17.26
CA TYR A 110 -3.60 19.30 17.89
C TYR A 110 -4.24 18.24 17.00
N THR A 111 -3.45 17.23 16.65
CA THR A 111 -3.89 16.09 15.83
C THR A 111 -3.26 14.81 16.37
N ASP A 112 -4.00 13.72 16.37
CA ASP A 112 -3.45 12.39 16.68
C ASP A 112 -2.89 11.67 15.44
N SER A 113 -3.07 12.26 14.25
CA SER A 113 -2.62 11.69 12.98
C SER A 113 -1.12 11.88 12.77
N GLN A 114 -0.34 10.99 13.37
CA GLN A 114 1.11 10.89 13.13
C GLN A 114 1.43 10.78 11.64
N SER A 115 0.59 10.07 10.87
CA SER A 115 0.76 9.90 9.42
C SER A 115 0.69 11.23 8.64
N SER A 116 -0.18 12.15 9.05
CA SER A 116 -0.28 13.49 8.46
C SER A 116 0.94 14.34 8.79
N ILE A 117 1.40 14.30 10.05
CA ILE A 117 2.62 15.00 10.49
C ILE A 117 3.84 14.50 9.71
N GLU A 118 3.99 13.18 9.58
CA GLU A 118 5.07 12.59 8.79
C GLU A 118 4.98 12.97 7.32
N ALA A 119 3.78 13.04 6.74
CA ALA A 119 3.58 13.45 5.36
C ALA A 119 4.01 14.91 5.13
N LEU A 120 3.68 15.82 6.06
CA LEU A 120 4.08 17.22 5.99
C LEU A 120 5.61 17.38 6.12
N ARG A 121 6.25 16.58 6.97
CA ARG A 121 7.72 16.58 7.15
C ARG A 121 8.52 16.05 5.94
N ARG A 122 7.88 15.43 4.95
CA ARG A 122 8.60 14.89 3.78
C ARG A 122 9.16 16.00 2.91
N ILE A 123 10.45 15.90 2.60
CA ILE A 123 11.16 16.84 1.71
C ILE A 123 10.61 16.82 0.27
N ARG A 124 10.18 15.64 -0.22
CA ARG A 124 9.70 15.45 -1.61
C ARG A 124 8.37 14.69 -1.65
N PRO A 125 7.25 15.32 -1.28
CA PRO A 125 5.94 14.70 -1.40
C PRO A 125 5.57 14.50 -2.87
N ARG A 126 4.94 13.35 -3.19
CA ARG A 126 4.47 13.03 -4.56
C ARG A 126 3.00 13.34 -4.79
N SER A 127 2.24 13.51 -3.71
CA SER A 127 0.81 13.77 -3.78
C SER A 127 0.58 15.28 -3.91
N ALA A 128 -0.13 15.72 -4.95
CA ALA A 128 -0.51 17.12 -5.13
C ALA A 128 -1.22 17.69 -3.89
N PHE A 129 -2.07 16.87 -3.27
CA PHE A 129 -2.77 17.22 -2.03
C PHE A 129 -1.82 17.48 -0.85
N VAL A 130 -0.76 16.69 -0.71
CA VAL A 130 0.26 16.90 0.34
C VAL A 130 1.15 18.11 0.01
N ILE A 131 1.47 18.30 -1.28
CA ILE A 131 2.23 19.48 -1.76
C ILE A 131 1.47 20.76 -1.42
N GLU A 132 0.16 20.80 -1.66
CA GLU A 132 -0.69 21.95 -1.34
C GLU A 132 -0.73 22.22 0.16
N ALA A 133 -0.98 21.19 0.99
CA ALA A 133 -0.99 21.33 2.44
C ALA A 133 0.35 21.84 2.98
N ASN A 134 1.48 21.32 2.48
CA ASN A 134 2.81 21.79 2.84
C ASN A 134 3.04 23.25 2.43
N LYS A 135 2.57 23.66 1.25
CA LYS A 135 2.67 25.04 0.80
C LYS A 135 1.91 25.98 1.74
N ASN A 136 0.67 25.64 2.10
CA ASN A 136 -0.13 26.46 3.02
C ASN A 136 0.51 26.53 4.41
N PHE A 137 0.99 25.41 4.93
CA PHE A 137 1.70 25.35 6.21
C PHE A 137 2.97 26.22 6.20
N TYR A 138 3.76 26.15 5.12
CA TYR A 138 4.94 27.00 4.95
C TYR A 138 4.59 28.49 4.90
N LEU A 139 3.51 28.86 4.18
CA LEU A 139 3.04 30.23 4.07
C LEU A 139 2.47 30.78 5.39
N ALA A 140 1.98 29.93 6.29
CA ALA A 140 1.57 30.34 7.62
C ALA A 140 2.77 30.73 8.51
N GLY A 141 3.96 30.23 8.20
CA GLY A 141 5.18 30.54 8.95
C GLY A 141 5.01 30.24 10.43
N ASN A 142 5.27 31.24 11.29
CA ASN A 142 5.22 31.07 12.74
C ASN A 142 3.83 31.34 13.34
N THR A 143 2.77 31.50 12.54
CA THR A 143 1.42 31.72 13.07
C THR A 143 0.69 30.41 13.40
N VAL A 144 1.15 29.27 12.87
CA VAL A 144 0.49 27.98 13.09
C VAL A 144 1.49 26.97 13.66
N GLY A 145 1.22 26.51 14.88
CA GLY A 145 1.86 25.36 15.50
C GLY A 145 1.15 24.06 15.12
N LEU A 146 1.91 22.96 15.09
CA LEU A 146 1.36 21.62 14.89
C LEU A 146 1.92 20.68 15.96
N THR A 147 1.04 20.20 16.82
CA THR A 147 1.32 19.37 17.98
C THR A 147 0.66 18.01 17.81
N TRP A 148 1.43 16.95 18.02
CA TRP A 148 0.87 15.61 18.07
C TRP A 148 0.27 15.34 19.44
N VAL A 149 -0.96 14.83 19.48
CA VAL A 149 -1.60 14.33 20.70
C VAL A 149 -1.86 12.84 20.57
N LYS A 150 -1.95 12.14 21.71
CA LYS A 150 -2.21 10.71 21.69
C LYS A 150 -3.71 10.45 21.55
N ALA A 151 -4.09 9.58 20.63
CA ALA A 151 -5.47 9.13 20.49
C ALA A 151 -5.96 8.38 21.75
N HIS A 152 -7.24 8.57 22.08
CA HIS A 152 -7.99 7.76 23.06
C HIS A 152 -7.40 7.70 24.48
N VAL A 153 -6.87 8.82 24.98
CA VAL A 153 -6.37 8.92 26.37
C VAL A 153 -7.16 9.90 27.24
N GLY A 154 -8.38 10.28 26.83
CA GLY A 154 -9.22 11.18 27.61
C GLY A 154 -8.94 12.67 27.39
N ASP A 155 -8.26 13.05 26.30
CA ASP A 155 -8.11 14.46 25.93
C ASP A 155 -9.45 15.01 25.41
N PRO A 156 -10.11 15.97 26.11
CA PRO A 156 -11.45 16.39 25.75
C PRO A 156 -11.54 17.04 24.36
N GLY A 157 -10.48 17.73 23.93
CA GLY A 157 -10.44 18.38 22.62
C GLY A 157 -10.31 17.35 21.48
N ASN A 158 -9.46 16.35 21.65
CA ASN A 158 -9.28 15.27 20.68
C ASN A 158 -10.53 14.38 20.59
N GLU A 159 -11.14 14.03 21.73
CA GLU A 159 -12.39 13.26 21.75
C GLU A 159 -13.55 14.00 21.08
N LEU A 160 -13.63 15.33 21.29
CA LEU A 160 -14.57 16.18 20.60
C LEU A 160 -14.35 16.19 19.08
N ALA A 161 -13.10 16.31 18.64
CA ALA A 161 -12.76 16.29 17.22
C ALA A 161 -13.13 14.94 16.58
N ASP A 162 -12.79 13.81 17.19
CA ASP A 162 -13.16 12.46 16.73
C ASP A 162 -14.69 12.28 16.67
N HIS A 163 -15.42 12.73 17.71
CA HIS A 163 -16.88 12.70 17.71
C HIS A 163 -17.46 13.47 16.52
N HIS A 164 -16.97 14.69 16.27
CA HIS A 164 -17.48 15.50 15.17
C HIS A 164 -17.00 15.05 13.79
N ALA A 165 -15.84 14.40 13.67
CA ALA A 165 -15.37 13.84 12.42
C ALA A 165 -16.22 12.64 12.00
N LYS A 166 -16.66 11.82 12.96
CA LYS A 166 -17.65 10.76 12.75
C LYS A 166 -18.98 11.31 12.24
N LEU A 167 -19.50 12.37 12.87
CA LEU A 167 -20.70 13.06 12.39
C LEU A 167 -20.49 13.71 11.00
N ALA A 168 -19.30 14.27 10.75
CA ALA A 168 -18.98 14.89 9.47
C ALA A 168 -19.03 13.90 8.31
N ALA A 169 -18.69 12.62 8.53
CA ALA A 169 -18.77 11.60 7.49
C ALA A 169 -20.20 11.42 6.95
N THR A 170 -21.23 11.58 7.80
CA THR A 170 -22.62 11.39 7.41
C THR A 170 -23.33 12.71 7.07
N ASP A 171 -23.12 13.75 7.88
CA ASP A 171 -23.91 14.99 7.91
C ASP A 171 -23.03 16.27 7.90
N GLY A 172 -21.78 16.16 7.48
CA GLY A 172 -20.90 17.32 7.21
C GLY A 172 -21.23 18.02 5.88
N GLU A 173 -20.77 19.28 5.76
CA GLU A 173 -20.84 20.01 4.49
C GLU A 173 -19.90 19.38 3.45
N ASN A 174 -20.33 19.28 2.19
CA ASN A 174 -19.51 18.61 1.17
C ASN A 174 -18.24 19.43 0.86
N MET A 175 -17.08 18.81 1.06
CA MET A 175 -15.80 19.34 0.63
C MET A 175 -15.18 18.45 -0.45
N ASN A 176 -14.85 19.06 -1.58
CA ASN A 176 -14.22 18.35 -2.68
C ASN A 176 -12.72 18.18 -2.44
N VAL A 177 -12.32 16.95 -2.13
CA VAL A 177 -10.91 16.54 -2.10
C VAL A 177 -10.69 15.51 -3.20
N GLN A 178 -9.69 15.75 -4.04
CA GLN A 178 -9.39 14.87 -5.17
C GLN A 178 -9.20 13.41 -4.71
N THR A 179 -9.84 12.48 -5.43
CA THR A 179 -9.68 11.04 -5.17
C THR A 179 -8.20 10.63 -5.30
N PRO A 180 -7.65 9.86 -4.35
CA PRO A 180 -6.28 9.38 -4.41
C PRO A 180 -6.01 8.58 -5.68
N LEU A 181 -4.83 8.81 -6.28
CA LEU A 181 -4.37 8.01 -7.41
C LEU A 181 -4.29 6.51 -7.07
N SER A 182 -3.97 6.16 -5.82
CA SER A 182 -3.98 4.78 -5.33
C SER A 182 -5.37 4.15 -5.43
N CYS A 183 -6.43 4.89 -5.07
CA CYS A 183 -7.81 4.44 -5.17
C CYS A 183 -8.21 4.19 -6.63
N VAL A 184 -7.88 5.12 -7.53
CA VAL A 184 -8.13 4.97 -8.97
C VAL A 184 -7.42 3.73 -9.53
N LYS A 185 -6.12 3.57 -9.24
CA LYS A 185 -5.32 2.41 -9.67
C LYS A 185 -5.89 1.09 -9.15
N PHE A 186 -6.35 1.08 -7.90
CA PHE A 186 -6.97 -0.08 -7.28
C PHE A 186 -8.26 -0.47 -8.00
N LYS A 187 -9.18 0.49 -8.23
CA LYS A 187 -10.45 0.23 -8.92
C LYS A 187 -10.25 -0.28 -10.35
N ILE A 188 -9.38 0.39 -11.12
CA ILE A 188 -9.02 -0.04 -12.48
C ILE A 188 -8.47 -1.46 -12.46
N THR A 189 -7.50 -1.72 -11.57
CA THR A 189 -6.92 -3.05 -11.40
C THR A 189 -7.97 -4.10 -11.08
N ASN A 190 -8.90 -3.81 -10.18
CA ASN A 190 -9.92 -4.76 -9.76
C ASN A 190 -10.89 -5.08 -10.91
N ASN A 191 -11.30 -4.07 -11.68
CA ASN A 191 -12.15 -4.27 -12.85
C ASN A 191 -11.45 -5.14 -13.91
N PHE A 192 -10.21 -4.81 -14.26
CA PHE A 192 -9.43 -5.65 -15.18
C PHE A 192 -9.27 -7.10 -14.71
N MET A 193 -9.10 -7.33 -13.40
CA MET A 193 -9.01 -8.68 -12.86
C MET A 193 -10.32 -9.44 -12.97
N LYS A 194 -11.47 -8.77 -12.77
CA LYS A 194 -12.80 -9.37 -12.95
C LYS A 194 -13.06 -9.73 -14.41
N ASP A 195 -12.77 -8.82 -15.34
CA ASP A 195 -12.95 -9.06 -16.77
C ASP A 195 -12.03 -10.19 -17.25
N TRP A 196 -10.78 -10.21 -16.77
CA TRP A 196 -9.85 -11.29 -17.08
C TRP A 196 -10.33 -12.63 -16.51
N GLN A 197 -10.82 -12.66 -15.27
CA GLN A 197 -11.39 -13.88 -14.67
C GLN A 197 -12.61 -14.39 -15.47
N TYR A 198 -13.51 -13.49 -15.86
CA TYR A 198 -14.67 -13.83 -16.68
C TYR A 198 -14.25 -14.45 -18.02
N ASN A 199 -13.31 -13.82 -18.73
CA ASN A 199 -12.77 -14.38 -19.97
C ASN A 199 -12.06 -15.71 -19.72
N TRP A 200 -11.33 -15.84 -18.61
CA TRP A 200 -10.61 -17.05 -18.25
C TRP A 200 -11.55 -18.24 -18.06
N GLU A 201 -12.66 -18.05 -17.34
CA GLU A 201 -13.67 -19.08 -17.09
C GLU A 201 -14.38 -19.51 -18.37
N ASN A 202 -14.69 -18.56 -19.26
CA ASN A 202 -15.45 -18.79 -20.49
C ASN A 202 -14.58 -19.15 -21.71
N TYR A 203 -13.25 -19.19 -21.57
CA TYR A 203 -12.37 -19.50 -22.71
C TYR A 203 -12.42 -21.00 -23.05
N ASP A 204 -13.08 -21.34 -24.17
CA ASP A 204 -13.33 -22.71 -24.59
C ASP A 204 -12.25 -23.24 -25.55
N SER A 205 -11.07 -23.56 -25.01
CA SER A 205 -10.04 -24.32 -25.72
C SER A 205 -9.50 -25.44 -24.84
N ASP A 206 -8.97 -26.50 -25.45
CA ASP A 206 -8.38 -27.61 -24.70
C ASP A 206 -7.23 -27.13 -23.80
N SER A 207 -6.39 -26.23 -24.31
CA SER A 207 -5.29 -25.61 -23.55
C SER A 207 -5.80 -24.76 -22.40
N GLY A 208 -6.91 -24.02 -22.60
CA GLY A 208 -7.57 -23.24 -21.57
C GLY A 208 -8.18 -24.11 -20.47
N LYS A 209 -8.93 -25.15 -20.85
CA LYS A 209 -9.51 -26.15 -19.94
C LYS A 209 -8.43 -26.84 -19.11
N ARG A 210 -7.34 -27.26 -19.76
CA ARG A 210 -6.18 -27.87 -19.10
C ARG A 210 -5.56 -26.92 -18.08
N ALA A 211 -5.20 -25.72 -18.49
CA ALA A 211 -4.56 -24.75 -17.62
C ALA A 211 -5.46 -24.37 -16.42
N ARG A 212 -6.78 -24.22 -16.64
CA ARG A 212 -7.77 -24.01 -15.57
C ARG A 212 -7.82 -25.13 -14.53
N SER A 213 -7.55 -26.38 -14.92
CA SER A 213 -7.52 -27.50 -13.97
C SER A 213 -6.38 -27.40 -12.93
N PHE A 214 -5.34 -26.62 -13.22
CA PHE A 214 -4.24 -26.33 -12.29
C PHE A 214 -4.33 -24.90 -11.72
N VAL A 215 -4.89 -23.97 -12.49
CA VAL A 215 -4.96 -22.53 -12.18
C VAL A 215 -6.38 -22.02 -12.40
N PRO A 216 -7.30 -22.23 -11.43
CA PRO A 216 -8.71 -21.88 -11.61
C PRO A 216 -8.96 -20.37 -11.63
N CYS A 217 -8.09 -19.60 -10.97
CA CYS A 217 -8.20 -18.14 -10.90
C CYS A 217 -7.00 -17.46 -11.56
N VAL A 218 -7.26 -16.37 -12.27
CA VAL A 218 -6.22 -15.55 -12.89
C VAL A 218 -5.30 -14.95 -11.83
N ASN A 219 -4.02 -14.89 -12.13
CA ASN A 219 -3.02 -14.40 -11.19
C ASN A 219 -1.95 -13.59 -11.92
N LYS A 220 -1.81 -12.32 -11.53
CA LYS A 220 -0.82 -11.39 -12.10
C LYS A 220 0.63 -11.86 -11.94
N LYS A 221 0.92 -12.66 -10.90
CA LYS A 221 2.26 -13.18 -10.64
C LYS A 221 2.61 -14.38 -11.52
N LEU A 222 1.61 -15.15 -11.94
CA LEU A 222 1.83 -16.40 -12.68
C LEU A 222 2.44 -16.17 -14.07
N LEU A 223 2.19 -15.00 -14.67
CA LEU A 223 2.62 -14.65 -16.03
C LEU A 223 4.15 -14.61 -16.22
N VAL A 224 4.95 -14.64 -15.15
CA VAL A 224 6.39 -14.30 -15.21
C VAL A 224 7.31 -15.44 -14.74
N HIS A 225 6.80 -16.58 -14.28
CA HIS A 225 7.64 -17.55 -13.55
C HIS A 225 8.58 -18.38 -14.42
N ASN A 226 8.09 -18.97 -15.52
CA ASN A 226 8.89 -19.89 -16.34
C ASN A 226 8.16 -20.31 -17.62
N LYS A 227 8.85 -20.34 -18.77
CA LYS A 227 8.26 -20.84 -20.02
C LYS A 227 7.88 -22.33 -19.97
N CYS A 228 8.63 -23.15 -19.22
CA CYS A 228 8.38 -24.59 -19.07
C CYS A 228 7.10 -24.86 -18.25
N ILE A 229 6.79 -23.99 -17.27
CA ILE A 229 5.52 -24.03 -16.56
C ILE A 229 4.37 -23.73 -17.51
N ILE A 230 4.53 -22.74 -18.40
CA ILE A 230 3.52 -22.42 -19.43
C ILE A 230 3.33 -23.61 -20.38
N TYR A 231 4.42 -24.25 -20.83
CA TYR A 231 4.35 -25.44 -21.68
C TYR A 231 3.57 -26.57 -21.01
N PHE A 232 3.85 -26.84 -19.73
CA PHE A 232 3.11 -27.83 -18.96
C PHE A 232 1.62 -27.50 -18.84
N LEU A 233 1.30 -26.26 -18.44
CA LEU A 233 -0.08 -25.83 -18.20
C LEU A 233 -0.93 -25.85 -19.47
N THR A 234 -0.37 -25.39 -20.58
CA THR A 234 -1.11 -25.23 -21.83
C THR A 234 -1.00 -26.43 -22.76
N GLY A 235 -0.06 -27.35 -22.50
CA GLY A 235 0.29 -28.41 -23.46
C GLY A 235 0.96 -27.86 -24.73
N HIS A 236 1.39 -26.60 -24.71
CA HIS A 236 2.07 -25.95 -25.84
C HIS A 236 3.60 -26.08 -25.72
N GLY A 237 4.30 -25.61 -26.75
CA GLY A 237 5.76 -25.48 -26.73
C GLY A 237 6.44 -26.53 -27.59
N LEU A 238 7.64 -26.94 -27.20
CA LEU A 238 8.44 -27.89 -27.98
C LEU A 238 8.07 -29.35 -27.64
N LEU A 239 6.80 -29.67 -27.88
CA LEU A 239 6.20 -30.99 -27.66
C LEU A 239 5.78 -31.59 -29.01
N PRO A 240 6.03 -32.89 -29.29
CA PRO A 240 5.66 -33.52 -30.55
C PRO A 240 4.20 -33.34 -30.96
N CYS A 241 3.23 -33.59 -30.05
CA CYS A 241 1.81 -33.41 -30.36
C CYS A 241 1.48 -31.96 -30.75
N TYR A 242 2.05 -30.99 -30.04
CA TYR A 242 1.83 -29.58 -30.33
C TYR A 242 2.47 -29.17 -31.66
N LEU A 243 3.74 -29.51 -31.90
CA LEU A 243 4.46 -29.14 -33.12
C LEU A 243 3.90 -29.83 -34.38
N HIS A 244 3.46 -31.08 -34.25
CA HIS A 244 2.77 -31.80 -35.33
C HIS A 244 1.48 -31.09 -35.75
N ARG A 245 0.68 -30.58 -34.80
CA ARG A 245 -0.52 -29.78 -35.11
C ARG A 245 -0.21 -28.55 -35.97
N PHE A 246 0.98 -27.98 -35.83
CA PHE A 246 1.47 -26.86 -36.66
C PHE A 246 2.29 -27.29 -37.88
N LYS A 247 2.28 -28.58 -38.23
CA LYS A 247 3.02 -29.15 -39.38
C LYS A 247 4.53 -28.88 -39.30
N LYS A 248 5.07 -28.74 -38.08
CA LYS A 248 6.51 -28.61 -37.81
C LYS A 248 7.19 -29.94 -37.51
N LEU A 249 6.41 -31.01 -37.34
CA LEU A 249 6.91 -32.38 -37.21
C LEU A 249 5.95 -33.29 -37.97
N ASN A 250 6.51 -34.34 -38.59
CA ASN A 250 5.76 -35.32 -39.36
C ASN A 250 5.00 -36.33 -38.50
N SER A 251 5.31 -36.42 -37.21
CA SER A 251 4.65 -37.33 -36.27
C SER A 251 4.37 -36.65 -34.92
N PRO A 252 3.20 -36.92 -34.29
CA PRO A 252 2.90 -36.44 -32.94
C PRO A 252 3.55 -37.30 -31.85
N LEU A 253 4.26 -38.36 -32.21
CA LEU A 253 4.77 -39.34 -31.27
C LEU A 253 6.12 -38.95 -30.68
N CYS A 254 6.32 -39.30 -29.42
CA CYS A 254 7.62 -39.43 -28.78
C CYS A 254 8.41 -40.58 -29.45
N PRO A 255 9.76 -40.58 -29.45
CA PRO A 255 10.57 -41.71 -29.91
C PRO A 255 10.22 -43.04 -29.23
N GLY A 256 9.64 -43.01 -28.03
CA GLY A 256 9.09 -44.19 -27.35
C GLY A 256 7.72 -44.67 -27.88
N GLY A 257 7.22 -44.12 -28.99
CA GLY A 257 6.00 -44.55 -29.68
C GLY A 257 4.67 -44.03 -29.12
N ARG A 258 4.67 -43.30 -27.99
CA ARG A 258 3.45 -42.71 -27.39
C ARG A 258 3.25 -41.25 -27.82
N PRO A 259 2.02 -40.70 -27.76
CA PRO A 259 1.77 -39.29 -28.00
C PRO A 259 2.69 -38.39 -27.15
N GLY A 260 3.42 -37.47 -27.80
CA GLY A 260 4.37 -36.58 -27.16
C GLY A 260 3.71 -35.38 -26.49
N GLU A 261 2.87 -35.64 -25.50
CA GLU A 261 2.16 -34.63 -24.70
C GLU A 261 2.93 -34.25 -23.44
N ALA A 262 2.57 -33.11 -22.83
CA ALA A 262 3.21 -32.64 -21.60
C ALA A 262 3.15 -33.68 -20.47
N ASP A 263 1.98 -34.28 -20.21
CA ASP A 263 1.81 -35.26 -19.14
C ASP A 263 2.64 -36.52 -19.39
N HIS A 264 2.73 -36.97 -20.64
CA HIS A 264 3.59 -38.09 -21.01
C HIS A 264 5.03 -37.83 -20.56
N TYR A 265 5.62 -36.68 -20.94
CA TYR A 265 7.00 -36.35 -20.58
C TYR A 265 7.21 -36.10 -19.08
N VAL A 266 6.22 -35.52 -18.40
CA VAL A 266 6.37 -35.16 -16.98
C VAL A 266 6.16 -36.35 -16.04
N PHE A 267 5.31 -37.31 -16.42
CA PHE A 267 4.86 -38.36 -15.50
C PHE A 267 5.19 -39.79 -15.95
N GLN A 268 5.39 -40.05 -17.24
CA GLN A 268 5.30 -41.42 -17.77
C GLN A 268 6.41 -41.82 -18.75
N CYS A 269 7.07 -40.87 -19.40
CA CYS A 269 8.00 -41.14 -20.51
C CYS A 269 9.27 -41.82 -20.00
N PRO A 270 9.64 -43.01 -20.50
CA PRO A 270 10.86 -43.69 -20.07
C PRO A 270 12.13 -42.84 -20.31
N LEU A 271 12.12 -41.99 -21.34
CA LEU A 271 13.25 -41.13 -21.71
C LEU A 271 13.49 -39.97 -20.73
N THR A 272 12.53 -39.65 -19.88
CA THR A 272 12.64 -38.58 -18.88
C THR A 272 12.47 -39.08 -17.44
N LYS A 273 12.61 -40.40 -17.24
CA LYS A 273 12.33 -41.09 -15.97
C LYS A 273 13.03 -40.50 -14.75
N GLU A 274 14.27 -40.07 -14.91
CA GLU A 274 15.09 -39.46 -13.85
C GLU A 274 14.55 -38.11 -13.34
N HIS A 275 13.68 -37.45 -14.12
CA HIS A 275 13.12 -36.14 -13.82
C HIS A 275 11.62 -36.17 -13.55
N HIS A 276 10.99 -37.34 -13.51
CA HIS A 276 9.55 -37.44 -13.30
C HIS A 276 9.09 -36.72 -12.04
N LEU A 277 7.94 -36.07 -12.17
CA LEU A 277 7.18 -35.58 -11.03
C LEU A 277 6.10 -36.61 -10.69
N LYS A 278 5.58 -36.56 -9.47
CA LYS A 278 4.44 -37.41 -9.09
C LYS A 278 3.17 -36.87 -9.74
N GLU A 279 2.48 -37.70 -10.52
CA GLU A 279 1.21 -37.33 -11.15
C GLU A 279 0.13 -37.04 -10.09
N PRO A 280 -0.52 -35.87 -10.13
CA PRO A 280 -1.58 -35.54 -9.19
C PRO A 280 -2.91 -36.19 -9.58
N ALA A 281 -3.68 -36.62 -8.57
CA ALA A 281 -5.10 -36.89 -8.75
C ALA A 281 -5.84 -35.63 -9.21
N LEU A 282 -6.95 -35.80 -9.95
CA LEU A 282 -7.67 -34.69 -10.58
C LEU A 282 -8.09 -33.60 -9.59
N ASN A 283 -8.62 -33.99 -8.43
CA ASN A 283 -9.02 -33.08 -7.35
C ASN A 283 -7.85 -32.38 -6.65
N ASN A 284 -6.61 -32.87 -6.83
CA ASN A 284 -5.42 -32.35 -6.18
C ASN A 284 -4.54 -31.51 -7.11
N ARG A 285 -4.92 -31.30 -8.38
CA ARG A 285 -4.12 -30.58 -9.38
C ARG A 285 -3.76 -29.16 -8.95
N VAL A 286 -4.70 -28.43 -8.37
CA VAL A 286 -4.48 -27.04 -7.93
C VAL A 286 -3.44 -26.98 -6.81
N GLU A 287 -3.57 -27.84 -5.80
CA GLU A 287 -2.64 -27.83 -4.66
C GLU A 287 -1.26 -28.38 -5.05
N TRP A 288 -1.24 -29.44 -5.87
CA TRP A 288 -0.01 -29.95 -6.47
C TRP A 288 0.74 -28.85 -7.24
N PHE A 289 0.01 -28.05 -8.04
CA PHE A 289 0.63 -26.98 -8.81
C PHE A 289 1.17 -25.85 -7.93
N LYS A 290 0.45 -25.46 -6.85
CA LYS A 290 0.97 -24.51 -5.87
C LYS A 290 2.26 -25.02 -5.21
N ASN A 291 2.35 -26.32 -4.93
CA ASN A 291 3.54 -26.93 -4.34
C ASN A 291 4.71 -27.00 -5.35
N LEU A 292 4.42 -27.29 -6.61
CA LEU A 292 5.40 -27.20 -7.71
C LEU A 292 6.02 -25.80 -7.76
N LEU A 293 5.21 -24.73 -7.72
CA LEU A 293 5.70 -23.34 -7.78
C LEU A 293 6.60 -22.94 -6.60
N LYS A 294 6.45 -23.60 -5.45
CA LYS A 294 7.27 -23.35 -4.25
C LYS A 294 8.53 -24.21 -4.20
N ASN A 295 8.61 -25.27 -5.01
CA ASN A 295 9.69 -26.24 -4.97
C ASN A 295 10.64 -26.06 -6.17
N ARG A 296 11.80 -25.44 -5.92
CA ARG A 296 12.82 -25.18 -6.95
C ARG A 296 13.33 -26.45 -7.62
N GLU A 297 13.49 -27.54 -6.88
CA GLU A 297 13.95 -28.82 -7.42
C GLU A 297 12.92 -29.39 -8.41
N CYS A 298 11.63 -29.33 -8.07
CA CYS A 298 10.58 -29.74 -9.00
C CYS A 298 10.53 -28.88 -10.27
N ILE A 299 10.77 -27.56 -10.16
CA ILE A 299 10.86 -26.66 -11.32
C ILE A 299 12.07 -27.03 -12.20
N LEU A 300 13.24 -27.31 -11.62
CA LEU A 300 14.43 -27.71 -12.37
C LEU A 300 14.23 -29.03 -13.13
N ARG A 301 13.58 -30.01 -12.49
CA ARG A 301 13.20 -31.26 -13.16
C ARG A 301 12.26 -31.01 -14.34
N LEU A 302 11.26 -30.16 -14.16
CA LEU A 302 10.35 -29.75 -15.23
C LEU A 302 11.10 -29.09 -16.38
N GLU A 303 12.03 -28.19 -16.09
CA GLU A 303 12.89 -27.55 -17.12
C GLU A 303 13.73 -28.56 -17.88
N ASN A 304 14.35 -29.53 -17.20
CA ASN A 304 15.14 -30.56 -17.84
C ASN A 304 14.28 -31.44 -18.77
N ILE A 305 13.07 -31.79 -18.33
CA ILE A 305 12.09 -32.52 -19.16
C ILE A 305 11.78 -31.77 -20.46
N PHE A 306 11.41 -30.48 -20.37
CA PHE A 306 11.08 -29.71 -21.57
C PHE A 306 12.30 -29.33 -22.41
N ARG A 307 13.50 -29.24 -21.82
CA ARG A 307 14.76 -29.10 -22.55
C ARG A 307 15.06 -30.36 -23.35
N PHE A 308 14.85 -31.54 -22.77
CA PHE A 308 14.97 -32.82 -23.46
C PHE A 308 13.99 -32.91 -24.64
N SER A 309 12.70 -32.66 -24.39
CA SER A 309 11.68 -32.66 -25.45
C SER A 309 12.02 -31.67 -26.57
N GLY A 310 12.51 -30.47 -26.21
CA GLY A 310 12.94 -29.47 -27.17
C GLY A 310 14.12 -29.89 -28.04
N SER A 311 15.18 -30.44 -27.44
CA SER A 311 16.36 -30.91 -28.19
C SER A 311 16.01 -32.06 -29.14
N MET A 312 15.10 -32.93 -28.71
CA MET A 312 14.58 -34.04 -29.50
C MET A 312 13.72 -33.54 -30.66
N CYS A 313 12.77 -32.65 -30.42
CA CYS A 313 11.95 -32.06 -31.49
C CYS A 313 12.81 -31.33 -32.54
N ASN A 314 13.85 -30.62 -32.12
CA ASN A 314 14.75 -29.94 -33.05
C ASN A 314 15.52 -30.93 -33.94
N ARG A 315 15.96 -32.07 -33.40
CA ARG A 315 16.61 -33.13 -34.19
C ARG A 315 15.66 -33.80 -35.18
N LEU A 316 14.40 -34.01 -34.78
CA LEU A 316 13.39 -34.61 -35.64
C LEU A 316 12.89 -33.68 -36.76
N ASN A 317 13.09 -32.37 -36.63
CA ASN A 317 12.72 -31.37 -37.63
C ASN A 317 13.83 -31.10 -38.67
N GLN A 318 15.00 -31.75 -38.54
CA GLN A 318 16.12 -31.62 -39.48
C GLN A 318 16.12 -32.69 -40.59
N TYR A 319 15.10 -33.55 -40.62
CA TYR A 319 14.87 -34.61 -41.60
C TYR A 319 13.42 -34.58 -42.09
#